data_AF-A0A968VS27-F1
#
_entry.id   AF-A0A968VS27-F1
#
_cell.length_a   1.000
_cell.length_b   1.000
_cell.length_c   1.000
_cell.angle_alpha   90.00
_cell.angle_beta   90.00
_cell.angle_gamma   90.00
#
_symmetry.space_group_name_H-M   'P 1'
#
loop_
_entity.id
_entity.type
_entity.pdbx_description
1 polymer ?
#
loop_
_entity_poly.entity_id
_entity_poly.type
_entity_poly.pdbx_seq_one_letter_code
_entity_poly.pdbx_strand_id
1 'polypeptide(L)'
;MRSLVHTGRVQLVSSWRSDRITRTADGLVVHAGEQRLPPVDEIIVATGLRPDLQMLSELRLGLDSAVEAPTALAPLIDPNLHSCGTVRPHGVNELSHPEPDFYIVGIKSYGRAPTFLLLTGYEQARSVTAALAGDWDAAQHVELVLPATGVCSGPVAAGNGEANSCCGPAISVHAVAQELDLTSRLIPLTPQ
;
A
#
# COMPACT_ATOMS: atom_id res chain seq x y z
N MET A 1 -0.41 -7.95 -20.28
CA MET A 1 0.98 -8.09 -19.79
C MET A 1 1.78 -9.16 -20.53
N ARG A 2 1.44 -10.47 -20.44
CA ARG A 2 2.25 -11.56 -21.06
C ARG A 2 2.57 -11.37 -22.55
N SER A 3 1.56 -10.98 -23.35
CA SER A 3 1.77 -10.72 -24.77
C SER A 3 2.83 -9.63 -25.04
N LEU A 4 2.87 -8.56 -24.24
CA LEU A 4 3.86 -7.48 -24.40
C LEU A 4 5.28 -7.93 -24.12
N VAL A 5 5.46 -8.83 -23.15
CA VAL A 5 6.75 -9.47 -22.85
C VAL A 5 7.15 -10.39 -24.00
N HIS A 6 6.24 -11.23 -24.48
CA HIS A 6 6.50 -12.12 -25.63
C HIS A 6 6.83 -11.35 -26.92
N THR A 7 6.21 -10.20 -27.16
CA THR A 7 6.49 -9.36 -28.34
C THR A 7 7.73 -8.47 -28.15
N GLY A 8 8.47 -8.56 -27.04
CA GLY A 8 9.66 -7.76 -26.78
C GLY A 8 9.39 -6.27 -26.52
N ARG A 9 8.13 -5.86 -26.34
CA ARG A 9 7.77 -4.46 -26.04
C ARG A 9 8.02 -4.10 -24.58
N VAL A 10 8.08 -5.11 -23.71
CA VAL A 10 8.47 -4.99 -22.30
C VAL A 10 9.59 -5.99 -22.06
N GLN A 11 10.76 -5.49 -21.65
CA GLN A 11 11.85 -6.35 -21.21
C GLN A 11 11.62 -6.74 -19.75
N LEU A 12 11.50 -8.04 -19.48
CA LEU A 12 11.41 -8.57 -18.13
C LEU A 12 12.81 -8.97 -17.66
N VAL A 13 13.28 -8.36 -16.59
CA VAL A 13 14.51 -8.75 -15.90
C VAL A 13 14.11 -9.30 -14.53
N SER A 14 14.30 -10.61 -14.34
CA SER A 14 14.03 -11.30 -13.08
C SER A 14 15.29 -11.45 -12.23
N SER A 15 15.12 -11.78 -10.95
CA SER A 15 16.25 -11.99 -10.02
C SER A 15 17.20 -10.79 -9.91
N TRP A 16 16.68 -9.58 -10.16
CA TRP A 16 17.41 -8.34 -10.08
C TRP A 16 17.20 -7.70 -8.70
N ARG A 17 18.29 -7.29 -8.05
CA ARG A 17 18.26 -6.54 -6.78
C ARG A 17 19.11 -5.30 -6.93
N SER A 18 18.45 -4.18 -7.17
CA SER A 18 19.12 -2.89 -7.31
C SER A 18 19.82 -2.49 -6.01
N ASP A 19 21.08 -2.09 -6.10
CA ASP A 19 21.84 -1.53 -4.95
C ASP A 19 22.32 -0.09 -5.19
N ARG A 20 22.43 0.32 -6.45
CA ARG A 20 22.91 1.65 -6.82
C ARG A 20 22.20 2.15 -8.07
N ILE A 21 21.93 3.44 -8.09
CA ILE A 21 21.42 4.17 -9.25
C ILE A 21 22.41 5.30 -9.54
N THR A 22 22.86 5.42 -10.79
CA THR A 22 23.77 6.49 -11.22
C THR A 22 23.16 7.25 -12.37
N ARG A 23 23.29 8.59 -12.36
CA ARG A 23 22.96 9.44 -13.51
C ARG A 23 24.18 9.56 -14.42
N THR A 24 23.99 9.30 -15.71
CA THR A 24 25.00 9.48 -16.77
C THR A 24 24.52 10.53 -17.77
N ALA A 25 25.34 10.84 -18.77
CA ALA A 25 24.92 11.68 -19.89
C ALA A 25 23.76 11.06 -20.71
N ASP A 26 23.66 9.73 -20.72
CA ASP A 26 22.69 8.97 -21.52
C ASP A 26 21.41 8.62 -20.75
N GLY A 27 21.34 8.86 -19.43
CA GLY A 27 20.16 8.59 -18.60
C GLY A 27 20.48 8.05 -17.20
N LEU A 28 19.49 7.41 -16.57
CA LEU A 28 19.62 6.74 -15.29
C LEU A 28 20.02 5.28 -15.49
N VAL A 29 21.06 4.82 -14.80
CA VAL A 29 21.56 3.45 -14.87
C VAL A 29 21.34 2.79 -13.52
N VAL A 30 20.66 1.65 -13.53
CA VAL A 30 20.41 0.80 -12.35
C VAL A 30 21.47 -0.31 -12.30
N HIS A 31 22.08 -0.49 -11.13
CA HIS A 31 23.15 -1.46 -10.88
C HIS A 31 22.70 -2.54 -9.89
N ALA A 32 23.26 -3.74 -10.08
CA ALA A 32 23.20 -4.86 -9.15
C ALA A 32 24.59 -5.53 -9.10
N GLY A 33 25.41 -5.16 -8.12
CA GLY A 33 26.83 -5.50 -8.03
C GLY A 33 27.59 -4.97 -9.25
N GLU A 34 28.22 -5.88 -9.99
CA GLU A 34 28.95 -5.57 -11.24
C GLU A 34 28.02 -5.53 -12.47
N GLN A 35 26.75 -5.91 -12.32
CA GLN A 35 25.78 -5.88 -13.42
C GLN A 35 25.11 -4.51 -13.50
N ARG A 36 24.76 -4.09 -14.72
CA ARG A 36 23.98 -2.87 -14.97
C ARG A 36 22.94 -3.07 -16.06
N LEU A 37 21.83 -2.36 -15.92
CA LEU A 37 20.83 -2.23 -16.99
C LEU A 37 21.23 -1.12 -17.98
N PRO A 38 20.69 -1.12 -19.21
CA PRO A 38 20.78 0.02 -20.11
C PRO A 38 20.25 1.31 -19.46
N PRO A 39 20.75 2.49 -19.87
CA PRO A 39 20.23 3.76 -19.36
C PRO A 39 18.74 3.93 -19.70
N VAL A 40 17.99 4.52 -18.77
CA VAL A 40 16.57 4.85 -18.91
C VAL A 40 16.31 6.31 -18.53
N ASP A 41 15.26 6.91 -19.10
CA ASP A 41 14.88 8.28 -18.75
C ASP A 41 14.21 8.38 -17.38
N GLU A 42 13.42 7.36 -17.01
CA GLU A 42 12.58 7.36 -15.81
C GLU A 42 12.62 6.01 -15.09
N ILE A 43 12.59 6.07 -13.75
CA ILE A 43 12.49 4.91 -12.87
C ILE A 43 11.23 5.06 -12.03
N ILE A 44 10.29 4.12 -12.21
CA ILE A 44 9.04 4.04 -11.43
C ILE A 44 9.21 2.97 -10.36
N VAL A 45 9.18 3.36 -9.09
CA VAL A 45 9.37 2.45 -7.95
C VAL A 45 8.01 1.93 -7.48
N ALA A 46 7.68 0.70 -7.87
CA ALA A 46 6.44 0.01 -7.50
C ALA A 46 6.69 -1.13 -6.48
N THR A 47 7.47 -0.87 -5.43
CA THR A 47 7.93 -1.88 -4.45
C THR A 47 7.02 -2.06 -3.23
N GLY A 48 5.76 -1.62 -3.33
CA GLY A 48 4.79 -1.68 -2.23
C GLY A 48 4.93 -0.54 -1.22
N LEU A 49 4.18 -0.66 -0.11
CA LEU A 49 4.11 0.33 0.97
C LEU A 49 4.03 -0.37 2.34
N ARG A 50 4.22 0.40 3.40
CA ARG A 50 3.98 -0.01 4.80
C ARG A 50 3.44 1.18 5.60
N PRO A 51 2.67 0.96 6.68
CA PRO A 51 2.14 2.05 7.49
C PRO A 51 3.26 2.74 8.29
N ASP A 52 3.18 4.07 8.40
CA ASP A 52 3.94 4.81 9.41
C ASP A 52 3.19 4.78 10.75
N LEU A 53 3.83 4.19 11.75
CA LEU A 53 3.29 3.99 13.09
C LEU A 53 3.99 4.87 14.15
N GLN A 54 4.90 5.79 13.77
CA GLN A 54 5.64 6.61 14.75
C GLN A 54 4.71 7.38 15.70
N MET A 55 3.62 7.95 15.20
CA MET A 55 2.64 8.67 16.02
C MET A 55 1.98 7.76 17.08
N LEU A 56 1.99 6.44 16.89
CA LEU A 56 1.34 5.45 17.76
C LEU A 56 2.34 4.71 18.66
N SER A 57 3.59 5.19 18.78
CA SER A 57 4.67 4.48 19.48
C SER A 57 4.39 4.20 20.96
N GLU A 58 3.61 5.07 21.60
CA GLU A 58 3.24 4.95 23.02
C GLU A 58 1.97 4.13 23.26
N LEU A 59 1.31 3.66 22.20
CA LEU A 59 0.12 2.81 22.30
C LEU A 59 0.49 1.33 22.30
N ARG A 60 -0.27 0.52 23.04
CA ARG A 60 -0.08 -0.93 23.05
C ARG A 60 -0.69 -1.56 21.80
N LEU A 61 0.11 -1.65 20.74
CA LEU A 61 -0.31 -2.27 19.48
C LEU A 61 -0.01 -3.77 19.45
N GLY A 62 -0.99 -4.55 19.01
CA GLY A 62 -0.81 -5.96 18.66
C GLY A 62 -0.66 -6.08 17.15
N LEU A 63 0.56 -6.27 16.66
CA LEU A 63 0.88 -6.34 15.24
C LEU A 63 1.55 -7.67 14.89
N ASP A 64 1.18 -8.23 13.74
CA ASP A 64 1.90 -9.34 13.14
C ASP A 64 3.29 -8.90 12.64
N SER A 65 4.30 -9.74 12.84
CA SER A 65 5.70 -9.38 12.55
C SER A 65 6.04 -9.37 11.05
N ALA A 66 5.28 -10.10 10.23
CA ALA A 66 5.53 -10.19 8.79
C ALA A 66 4.71 -9.16 8.02
N VAL A 67 3.41 -9.09 8.31
CA VAL A 67 2.45 -8.25 7.59
C VAL A 67 2.37 -6.86 8.19
N GLU A 68 2.71 -6.66 9.47
CA GLU A 68 2.54 -5.37 10.19
C GLU A 68 1.07 -4.90 10.25
N ALA A 69 0.14 -5.85 10.22
CA ALA A 69 -1.30 -5.68 10.41
C ALA A 69 -1.71 -6.09 11.84
N PRO A 70 -2.90 -5.73 12.34
CA PRO A 70 -3.43 -6.28 13.59
C PRO A 70 -3.31 -7.81 13.63
N THR A 71 -2.87 -8.35 14.76
CA THR A 71 -2.53 -9.79 14.89
C THR A 71 -3.69 -10.71 14.48
N ALA A 72 -4.93 -10.35 14.83
CA ALA A 72 -6.11 -11.12 14.46
C ALA A 72 -6.47 -11.01 12.97
N LEU A 73 -6.14 -9.88 12.34
CA LEU A 73 -6.39 -9.66 10.92
C LEU A 73 -5.37 -10.35 10.01
N ALA A 74 -4.09 -10.37 10.40
CA ALA A 74 -3.00 -10.78 9.52
C ALA A 74 -3.20 -12.14 8.82
N PRO A 75 -3.68 -13.21 9.50
CA PRO A 75 -3.92 -14.50 8.83
C PRO A 75 -4.99 -14.46 7.75
N LEU A 76 -5.90 -13.48 7.78
CA LEU A 76 -7.00 -13.33 6.83
C LEU A 76 -6.61 -12.56 5.56
N ILE A 77 -5.49 -11.84 5.60
CA ILE A 77 -5.04 -10.95 4.53
C ILE A 77 -3.62 -11.25 4.04
N ASP A 78 -2.98 -12.31 4.55
CA ASP A 78 -1.65 -12.72 4.13
C ASP A 78 -1.61 -12.96 2.60
N PRO A 79 -0.80 -12.20 1.84
CA PRO A 79 -0.73 -12.32 0.38
C PRO A 79 -0.19 -13.67 -0.10
N ASN A 80 0.45 -14.46 0.76
CA ASN A 80 0.89 -15.81 0.43
C ASN A 80 -0.27 -16.83 0.48
N LEU A 81 -1.34 -16.51 1.20
CA LEU A 81 -2.49 -17.39 1.42
C LEU A 81 -3.74 -16.92 0.67
N HIS A 82 -3.87 -15.61 0.47
CA HIS A 82 -5.10 -14.99 0.00
C HIS A 82 -4.86 -14.09 -1.23
N SER A 83 -5.89 -14.03 -2.08
CA SER A 83 -6.02 -13.05 -3.16
C SER A 83 -7.13 -12.06 -2.82
N CYS A 84 -7.24 -10.96 -3.57
CA CYS A 84 -8.22 -9.90 -3.28
C CYS A 84 -9.68 -10.38 -3.22
N GLY A 85 -10.03 -11.50 -3.86
CA GLY A 85 -11.38 -12.05 -3.87
C GLY A 85 -11.66 -13.07 -2.77
N THR A 86 -10.64 -13.51 -2.01
CA THR A 86 -10.77 -14.55 -0.97
C THR A 86 -10.72 -13.98 0.44
N VAL A 87 -10.43 -12.69 0.57
CA VAL A 87 -10.41 -11.99 1.86
C VAL A 87 -11.84 -11.80 2.34
N ARG A 88 -12.15 -12.32 3.53
CA ARG A 88 -13.46 -12.13 4.15
C ARG A 88 -13.61 -10.70 4.69
N PRO A 89 -14.84 -10.17 4.76
CA PRO A 89 -15.11 -8.97 5.55
C PRO A 89 -14.61 -9.14 6.98
N HIS A 90 -14.13 -8.04 7.56
CA HIS A 90 -13.58 -8.01 8.91
C HIS A 90 -13.81 -6.64 9.52
N GLY A 91 -13.94 -6.62 10.85
CA GLY A 91 -14.41 -5.47 11.60
C GLY A 91 -13.74 -5.38 12.96
N VAL A 92 -14.47 -4.91 13.96
CA VAL A 92 -13.96 -4.61 15.30
C VAL A 92 -13.15 -5.75 15.90
N ASN A 93 -13.57 -7.01 15.72
CA ASN A 93 -12.91 -8.17 16.30
C ASN A 93 -11.47 -8.36 15.77
N GLU A 94 -11.29 -8.22 14.47
CA GLU A 94 -9.98 -8.40 13.83
C GLU A 94 -9.09 -7.16 13.94
N LEU A 95 -9.70 -5.97 14.10
CA LEU A 95 -9.02 -4.67 14.15
C LEU A 95 -8.67 -4.20 15.56
N SER A 96 -9.10 -4.94 16.58
CA SER A 96 -8.81 -4.64 17.99
C SER A 96 -7.32 -4.77 18.30
N HIS A 97 -6.81 -3.87 19.14
CA HIS A 97 -5.47 -3.93 19.70
C HIS A 97 -5.52 -4.17 21.22
N PRO A 98 -4.39 -4.53 21.87
CA PRO A 98 -4.28 -4.56 23.33
C PRO A 98 -4.60 -3.21 24.01
N GLU A 99 -4.40 -2.09 23.31
CA GLU A 99 -4.88 -0.79 23.75
C GLU A 99 -6.41 -0.72 23.69
N PRO A 100 -7.11 -0.50 24.82
CA PRO A 100 -8.57 -0.42 24.86
C PRO A 100 -9.10 0.72 23.99
N ASP A 101 -10.25 0.49 23.37
CA ASP A 101 -11.00 1.48 22.57
C ASP A 101 -10.17 2.13 21.44
N PHE A 102 -9.08 1.48 21.02
CA PHE A 102 -8.21 1.91 19.94
C PHE A 102 -8.21 0.92 18.78
N TYR A 103 -8.35 1.45 17.57
CA TYR A 103 -8.46 0.67 16.35
C TYR A 103 -7.66 1.32 15.22
N ILE A 104 -6.99 0.51 14.42
CA ILE A 104 -6.43 0.94 13.14
C ILE A 104 -7.36 0.44 12.04
N VAL A 105 -7.80 1.33 11.15
CA VAL A 105 -8.71 1.02 10.04
C VAL A 105 -8.14 1.50 8.70
N GLY A 106 -8.80 1.09 7.62
CA GLY A 106 -8.43 1.40 6.24
C GLY A 106 -7.15 0.69 5.79
N ILE A 107 -6.48 1.24 4.78
CA ILE A 107 -5.23 0.69 4.25
C ILE A 107 -4.14 0.55 5.32
N LYS A 108 -4.18 1.38 6.38
CA LYS A 108 -3.21 1.33 7.47
C LYS A 108 -3.31 0.04 8.27
N SER A 109 -4.51 -0.55 8.39
CA SER A 109 -4.70 -1.82 9.11
C SER A 109 -4.21 -3.03 8.31
N TYR A 110 -4.00 -2.88 7.00
CA TYR A 110 -3.48 -3.95 6.15
C TYR A 110 -1.96 -4.10 6.20
N GLY A 111 -1.26 -3.18 6.88
CA GLY A 111 0.20 -3.25 6.98
C GLY A 111 0.86 -3.26 5.60
N ARG A 112 1.49 -4.39 5.27
CA ARG A 112 2.20 -4.65 4.00
C ARG A 112 1.37 -5.48 3.01
N ALA A 113 0.16 -5.90 3.37
CA ALA A 113 -0.72 -6.65 2.49
C ALA A 113 -1.27 -5.73 1.36
N PRO A 114 -1.09 -6.08 0.08
CA PRO A 114 -1.45 -5.22 -1.05
C PRO A 114 -2.92 -5.37 -1.50
N THR A 115 -3.72 -6.16 -0.79
CA THR A 115 -5.06 -6.62 -1.23
C THR A 115 -6.21 -5.79 -0.67
N PHE A 116 -5.94 -4.60 -0.15
CA PHE A 116 -6.96 -3.71 0.42
C PHE A 116 -7.92 -3.19 -0.66
N LEU A 117 -9.22 -3.18 -0.33
CA LEU A 117 -10.28 -2.60 -1.14
C LEU A 117 -11.03 -1.55 -0.32
N LEU A 118 -11.45 -0.45 -0.97
CA LEU A 118 -12.22 0.61 -0.29
C LEU A 118 -13.51 0.07 0.35
N LEU A 119 -14.19 -0.88 -0.32
CA LEU A 119 -15.38 -1.53 0.22
C LEU A 119 -15.10 -2.24 1.55
N THR A 120 -13.96 -2.93 1.66
CA THR A 120 -13.52 -3.52 2.93
C THR A 120 -13.23 -2.45 3.97
N GLY A 121 -12.61 -1.34 3.58
CA GLY A 121 -12.38 -0.19 4.47
C GLY A 121 -13.67 0.44 5.01
N TYR A 122 -14.73 0.52 4.21
CA TYR A 122 -16.02 1.03 4.67
C TYR A 122 -16.67 0.10 5.69
N GLU A 123 -16.56 -1.21 5.50
CA GLU A 123 -17.04 -2.20 6.46
C GLU A 123 -16.28 -2.12 7.79
N GLN A 124 -14.95 -1.96 7.74
CA GLN A 124 -14.13 -1.73 8.93
C GLN A 124 -14.60 -0.50 9.70
N ALA A 125 -14.81 0.63 9.00
CA ALA A 125 -15.25 1.87 9.62
C ALA A 125 -16.63 1.72 10.26
N ARG A 126 -17.60 1.13 9.55
CA ARG A 126 -18.94 0.84 10.07
C ARG A 126 -18.87 0.01 11.36
N SER A 127 -18.20 -1.14 11.32
CA SER A 127 -18.08 -2.05 12.47
C SER A 127 -17.42 -1.39 13.69
N VAL A 128 -16.31 -0.68 13.49
CA VAL A 128 -15.60 0.02 14.59
C VAL A 128 -16.42 1.17 15.16
N THR A 129 -17.09 1.96 14.33
CA THR A 129 -17.93 3.07 14.82
C THR A 129 -19.13 2.58 15.65
N ALA A 130 -19.74 1.45 15.28
CA ALA A 130 -20.79 0.82 16.08
C ALA A 130 -20.28 0.38 17.46
N ALA A 131 -19.09 -0.25 17.51
CA ALA A 131 -18.47 -0.64 18.77
C ALA A 131 -18.15 0.56 19.68
N LEU A 132 -17.59 1.63 19.11
CA LEU A 132 -17.30 2.88 19.84
C LEU A 132 -18.58 3.58 20.33
N ALA A 133 -19.71 3.37 19.66
CA ALA A 133 -21.03 3.86 20.11
C ALA A 133 -21.69 2.94 21.16
N GLY A 134 -21.09 1.79 21.49
CA GLY A 134 -21.62 0.79 22.41
C GLY A 134 -22.62 -0.19 21.79
N ASP A 135 -22.84 -0.14 20.49
CA ASP A 135 -23.72 -1.06 19.76
C ASP A 135 -22.93 -2.27 19.25
N TRP A 136 -22.68 -3.22 20.17
CA TRP A 136 -21.89 -4.41 19.88
C TRP A 136 -22.59 -5.38 18.93
N ASP A 137 -23.92 -5.42 18.93
CA ASP A 137 -24.69 -6.26 18.00
C ASP A 137 -24.46 -5.75 16.57
N ALA A 138 -24.61 -4.46 16.31
CA ALA A 138 -24.31 -3.87 15.00
C ALA A 138 -22.83 -4.00 14.63
N ALA A 139 -21.91 -3.88 15.60
CA ALA A 139 -20.48 -4.00 15.34
C ALA A 139 -20.07 -5.40 14.83
N GLN A 140 -20.74 -6.46 15.30
CA GLN A 140 -20.41 -7.84 14.96
C GLN A 140 -21.11 -8.35 13.68
N HIS A 141 -22.15 -7.67 13.22
CA HIS A 141 -22.78 -8.00 11.93
C HIS A 141 -21.87 -7.66 10.76
N VAL A 142 -21.88 -8.50 9.73
CA VAL A 142 -21.19 -8.23 8.45
C VAL A 142 -22.21 -7.71 7.46
N GLU A 143 -22.02 -6.48 6.99
CA GLU A 143 -22.92 -5.86 6.00
C GLU A 143 -22.32 -5.83 4.58
N LEU A 144 -21.04 -6.18 4.45
CA LEU A 144 -20.34 -6.19 3.17
C LEU A 144 -20.64 -7.43 2.33
N VAL A 145 -21.24 -7.22 1.16
CA VAL A 145 -21.37 -8.23 0.10
C VAL A 145 -20.40 -7.90 -1.03
N LEU A 146 -19.34 -8.71 -1.18
CA LEU A 146 -18.41 -8.57 -2.31
C LEU A 146 -18.95 -9.31 -3.55
N PRO A 147 -18.86 -8.73 -4.76
CA PRO A 147 -19.26 -9.41 -5.98
C PRO A 147 -18.38 -10.65 -6.23
N ALA A 148 -19.01 -11.75 -6.64
CA ALA A 148 -18.36 -13.05 -6.84
C ALA A 148 -17.21 -13.05 -7.87
N THR A 149 -17.14 -12.04 -8.75
CA THR A 149 -16.15 -11.96 -9.83
C THR A 149 -14.74 -11.54 -9.38
N GLY A 150 -14.56 -11.16 -8.12
CA GLY A 150 -13.28 -10.70 -7.59
C GLY A 150 -12.88 -9.33 -8.15
N VAL A 151 -12.62 -8.37 -7.28
CA VAL A 151 -12.38 -6.96 -7.67
C VAL A 151 -11.01 -6.75 -8.34
N CYS A 152 -10.09 -7.72 -8.24
CA CYS A 152 -8.74 -7.65 -8.83
C CYS A 152 -8.63 -8.11 -10.28
N SER A 153 -9.74 -8.51 -10.90
CA SER A 153 -9.82 -8.52 -12.36
C SER A 153 -9.99 -7.07 -12.80
N GLY A 154 -8.87 -6.38 -13.09
CA GLY A 154 -8.90 -5.01 -13.62
C GLY A 154 -9.88 -4.88 -14.80
N PRO A 155 -10.26 -3.65 -15.22
CA PRO A 155 -11.30 -3.47 -16.22
C PRO A 155 -11.03 -4.39 -17.41
N VAL A 156 -11.92 -5.37 -17.62
CA VAL A 156 -12.01 -6.08 -18.89
C VAL A 156 -12.11 -4.98 -19.92
N ALA A 157 -11.15 -4.92 -20.85
CA ALA A 157 -11.15 -3.93 -21.91
C ALA A 157 -12.52 -4.01 -22.59
N ALA A 158 -13.40 -3.08 -22.24
CA ALA A 158 -14.72 -2.98 -22.82
C ALA A 158 -14.48 -2.70 -24.30
N GLY A 159 -14.82 -3.66 -25.14
CA GLY A 159 -14.84 -3.47 -26.57
C GLY A 159 -15.69 -2.24 -26.89
N ASN A 160 -15.09 -1.30 -27.60
CA ASN A 160 -15.70 -0.22 -28.36
C ASN A 160 -17.08 0.26 -27.85
N GLY A 161 -17.08 1.04 -26.78
CA GLY A 161 -18.21 1.83 -26.32
C GLY A 161 -17.71 2.95 -25.42
N GLU A 162 -17.91 4.19 -25.86
CA GLU A 162 -17.49 5.49 -25.30
C GLU A 162 -17.07 5.46 -23.81
N ALA A 163 -15.75 5.51 -23.58
CA ALA A 163 -15.16 5.54 -22.26
C ALA A 163 -15.07 6.98 -21.73
N ASN A 164 -15.75 7.25 -20.60
CA ASN A 164 -15.38 8.34 -19.71
C ASN A 164 -14.01 8.00 -19.08
N SER A 165 -12.95 8.39 -19.77
CA SER A 165 -11.57 8.26 -19.31
C SER A 165 -11.32 9.20 -18.13
N CYS A 166 -10.93 8.65 -16.99
CA CYS A 166 -10.62 9.35 -15.75
C CYS A 166 -9.19 9.94 -15.75
N CYS A 167 -8.70 10.39 -16.91
CA CYS A 167 -7.38 11.01 -17.05
C CYS A 167 -7.56 12.53 -17.11
N GLY A 168 -7.34 13.20 -15.98
CA GLY A 168 -7.11 14.65 -15.93
C GLY A 168 -5.77 15.03 -16.59
N PRO A 169 -5.58 16.31 -16.99
CA PRO A 169 -4.37 16.73 -17.69
C PRO A 169 -3.13 16.62 -16.80
N ALA A 170 -2.00 16.28 -17.42
CA ALA A 170 -0.71 16.16 -16.76
C ALA A 170 -0.26 17.49 -16.15
N ILE A 171 0.12 17.48 -14.87
CA ILE A 171 0.74 18.63 -14.19
C ILE A 171 2.25 18.53 -14.42
N SER A 172 2.82 19.52 -15.11
CA SER A 172 4.27 19.66 -15.28
C SER A 172 4.90 20.17 -13.98
N VAL A 173 5.65 19.31 -13.26
CA VAL A 173 6.44 19.75 -12.11
C VAL A 173 7.83 20.12 -12.58
N HIS A 174 8.18 21.41 -12.51
CA HIS A 174 9.56 21.86 -12.66
C HIS A 174 10.38 21.46 -11.43
N ALA A 175 11.41 20.65 -11.62
CA ALA A 175 12.35 20.29 -10.58
C ALA A 175 13.24 21.50 -10.26
N VAL A 176 13.06 22.08 -9.07
CA VAL A 176 14.07 22.93 -8.44
C VAL A 176 14.99 22.02 -7.65
N ALA A 177 16.25 21.93 -8.06
CA ALA A 177 17.28 21.24 -7.29
C ALA A 177 17.57 22.06 -6.03
N GLN A 178 17.25 21.51 -4.86
CA GLN A 178 17.82 21.95 -3.59
C GLN A 178 18.47 20.77 -2.90
N GLU A 179 19.76 20.93 -2.63
CA GLU A 179 20.59 20.05 -1.81
C GLU A 179 20.09 20.16 -0.36
N LEU A 180 19.54 19.06 0.17
CA LEU A 180 19.11 18.98 1.56
C LEU A 180 20.32 18.63 2.44
N ASP A 181 21.00 19.65 2.96
CA ASP A 181 21.98 19.52 4.03
C ASP A 181 21.27 19.26 5.37
N LEU A 182 21.38 18.02 5.84
CA LEU A 182 20.76 17.53 7.07
C LEU A 182 21.48 17.96 8.36
N THR A 183 22.48 18.83 8.31
CA THR A 183 23.21 19.28 9.51
C THR A 183 22.70 20.57 10.16
N SER A 184 21.68 21.23 9.60
CA SER A 184 21.28 22.59 10.02
C SER A 184 20.11 22.72 11.01
N ARG A 185 19.62 21.64 11.64
CA ARG A 185 18.56 21.72 12.68
C ARG A 185 18.99 21.14 14.02
N LEU A 186 20.02 21.73 14.62
CA LEU A 186 20.18 21.74 16.07
C LEU A 186 19.65 23.07 16.59
N ILE A 187 18.45 23.03 17.20
CA ILE A 187 17.92 24.15 17.96
C ILE A 187 18.71 24.19 19.29
N PRO A 188 19.40 25.29 19.64
CA PRO A 188 20.05 25.39 20.94
C PRO A 188 18.99 25.55 22.03
N LEU A 189 19.01 24.65 23.02
CA LEU A 189 18.25 24.79 24.26
C LEU A 189 18.93 25.86 25.12
N THR A 190 18.30 27.03 25.26
CA THR A 190 18.64 27.98 26.33
C THR A 190 17.95 27.60 27.63
N PRO A 191 18.64 27.64 28.78
CA PRO A 191 18.05 27.34 30.07
C PRO A 191 17.18 28.50 30.58
N GLN A 192 16.03 28.15 31.17
CA GLN A 192 15.41 28.90 32.27
C GLN A 192 15.21 27.93 33.43
#